data_AF-A0AAD0GF42-F1
#
_entry.id   AF-A0AAD0GF42-F1
#
_cell.length_a   1.000
_cell.length_b   1.000
_cell.length_c   1.000
_cell.angle_alpha   90.00
_cell.angle_beta   90.00
_cell.angle_gamma   90.00
#
_symmetry.space_group_name_H-M   'P 1'
#
loop_
_entity.id
_entity.type
_entity.pdbx_description
1 polymer ?
#
loop_
_entity_poly.entity_id
_entity_poly.type
_entity_poly.pdbx_seq_one_letter_code
_entity_poly.pdbx_strand_id
1 'polypeptide(L)'
;MGEGWGEGERAAPVVVPEALKESLTVKDFPTRLPVFEPEADHLGRYCQVLTQQLISGSLTTDVERVIQNLPGERVSFYADTLKMPRWLRTDEGVIELLA
;
A
#
# COMPACT_ATOMS: atom_id res chain seq x y z
N MET A 1 -0.94 -27.81 24.54
CA MET A 1 -0.08 -27.80 23.33
C MET A 1 -0.21 -26.39 22.77
N GLY A 2 0.69 -25.50 23.22
CA GLY A 2 0.58 -24.07 22.98
C GLY A 2 1.10 -23.72 21.60
N GLU A 3 0.25 -23.15 20.76
CA GLU A 3 0.67 -22.55 19.52
C GLU A 3 1.32 -21.21 19.86
N GLY A 4 2.65 -21.18 19.78
CA GLY A 4 3.44 -19.95 19.84
C GLY A 4 3.16 -19.17 18.56
N TRP A 5 2.33 -18.15 18.65
CA TRP A 5 2.14 -17.18 17.58
C TRP A 5 3.43 -16.38 17.44
N GLY A 6 4.08 -16.59 16.29
CA GLY A 6 5.30 -15.98 15.76
C GLY A 6 5.84 -14.77 16.51
N GLU A 7 6.89 -15.02 17.27
CA GLU A 7 7.81 -14.00 17.75
C GLU A 7 8.54 -13.38 16.54
N GLY A 8 8.10 -12.19 16.14
CA GLY A 8 8.88 -11.29 15.28
C GLY A 8 9.20 -11.82 13.88
N GLU A 9 8.20 -11.97 13.02
CA GLU A 9 8.44 -11.99 11.57
C GLU A 9 8.87 -10.57 11.15
N ARG A 10 10.15 -10.26 11.38
CA ARG A 10 10.77 -9.06 10.83
C ARG A 10 10.66 -9.20 9.32
N ALA A 11 9.80 -8.40 8.70
CA ALA A 11 9.61 -8.40 7.25
C ALA A 11 10.99 -8.41 6.58
N ALA A 12 11.23 -9.41 5.73
CA ALA A 12 12.50 -9.50 5.00
C ALA A 12 12.76 -8.18 4.26
N PRO A 13 14.01 -7.68 4.21
CA PRO A 13 14.31 -6.46 3.50
C PRO A 13 13.85 -6.60 2.05
N VAL A 14 12.99 -5.68 1.61
CA VAL A 14 12.45 -5.69 0.25
C VAL A 14 13.61 -5.43 -0.71
N VAL A 15 14.02 -6.46 -1.45
CA VAL A 15 15.08 -6.32 -2.46
C VAL A 15 14.49 -5.63 -3.69
N VAL A 16 15.01 -4.45 -4.03
CA VAL A 16 14.61 -3.70 -5.23
C VAL A 16 15.47 -4.16 -6.42
N PRO A 17 14.88 -4.62 -7.54
CA PRO A 17 15.63 -4.94 -8.75
C PRO A 17 16.43 -3.74 -9.28
N GLU A 18 17.67 -3.94 -9.71
CA GLU A 18 18.53 -2.86 -10.23
C GLU A 18 17.89 -2.09 -11.41
N ALA A 19 17.09 -2.76 -12.23
CA ALA A 19 16.36 -2.14 -13.33
C ALA A 19 15.35 -1.06 -12.86
N LEU A 20 14.91 -1.10 -11.60
CA LEU A 20 13.99 -0.12 -11.01
C LEU A 20 14.71 0.98 -10.23
N LYS A 21 16.03 0.92 -10.10
CA LYS A 21 16.80 1.86 -9.26
C LYS A 21 16.69 3.29 -9.76
N GLU A 22 16.82 3.51 -11.06
CA GLU A 22 16.74 4.84 -11.65
C GLU A 22 15.31 5.42 -11.55
N SER A 23 14.27 4.59 -11.75
CA SER A 23 12.87 5.05 -11.66
C SER A 23 12.42 5.36 -10.22
N LEU A 24 13.14 4.84 -9.22
CA LEU A 24 12.91 5.09 -7.79
C LEU A 24 13.92 6.08 -7.20
N THR A 25 14.75 6.73 -8.03
CA THR A 25 15.67 7.79 -7.61
C THR A 25 15.10 9.15 -7.98
N VAL A 26 14.91 10.03 -7.00
CA VAL A 26 14.40 11.39 -7.22
C VAL A 26 15.45 12.45 -6.90
N LYS A 27 15.30 13.66 -7.47
CA LYS A 27 16.14 14.81 -7.13
C LYS A 27 15.58 15.65 -5.98
N ASP A 28 14.25 15.68 -5.86
CA ASP A 28 13.52 16.43 -4.84
C ASP A 28 12.51 15.50 -4.15
N PHE A 29 12.32 15.66 -2.85
CA PHE A 29 11.30 14.89 -2.13
C PHE A 29 9.90 15.31 -2.56
N PRO A 30 8.98 14.36 -2.78
CA PRO A 30 7.57 14.70 -2.90
C PRO A 30 7.11 15.41 -1.63
N THR A 31 6.53 16.60 -1.78
CA THR A 31 6.05 17.44 -0.66
C THR A 31 4.87 16.80 0.08
N ARG A 32 4.28 15.74 -0.50
CA ARG A 32 3.15 15.02 0.07
C ARG A 32 3.31 13.52 -0.22
N LEU A 33 3.34 12.73 0.85
CA LEU A 33 3.23 11.28 0.73
C LEU A 33 1.75 10.89 0.79
N PRO A 34 1.28 9.97 -0.06
CA PRO A 34 -0.04 9.37 0.11
C PRO A 34 -0.02 8.55 1.41
N VAL A 35 -0.92 8.88 2.35
CA VAL A 35 -1.06 8.17 3.64
C VAL A 35 -2.42 7.48 3.67
N PHE A 36 -2.40 6.17 3.86
CA PHE A 36 -3.56 5.33 4.10
C PHE A 36 -3.13 4.26 5.11
N GLU A 37 -3.35 4.57 6.39
CA GLU A 37 -2.94 3.72 7.52
C GLU A 37 -4.17 3.28 8.32
N PRO A 38 -5.12 2.53 7.73
CA PRO A 38 -6.10 1.82 8.53
C PRO A 38 -5.39 0.67 9.26
N GLU A 39 -5.79 0.44 10.51
CA GLU A 39 -5.32 -0.73 11.26
C GLU A 39 -5.76 -2.02 10.53
N ALA A 40 -4.97 -3.09 10.64
CA ALA A 40 -5.18 -4.31 9.85
C ALA A 40 -6.54 -4.99 10.12
N ASP A 41 -7.03 -4.88 11.35
CA ASP A 41 -8.35 -5.30 11.78
C ASP A 41 -9.47 -4.45 11.16
N HIS A 42 -9.26 -3.14 11.01
CA HIS A 42 -10.17 -2.25 10.29
C HIS A 42 -10.28 -2.60 8.80
N LEU A 43 -9.17 -2.95 8.16
CA LEU A 43 -9.15 -3.41 6.76
C LEU A 43 -9.99 -4.68 6.55
N GLY A 44 -9.79 -5.69 7.39
CA GLY A 44 -10.55 -6.93 7.34
C GLY A 44 -12.05 -6.68 7.54
N ARG A 45 -12.40 -5.81 8.50
CA ARG A 45 -13.78 -5.44 8.79
C ARG A 45 -14.45 -4.69 7.64
N TYR A 46 -13.74 -3.77 6.98
CA TYR A 46 -14.26 -3.07 5.79
C TYR A 46 -14.53 -4.05 4.65
N CYS A 47 -13.59 -4.94 4.35
CA CYS A 47 -13.79 -5.97 3.32
C CYS A 47 -15.02 -6.83 3.62
N GLN A 48 -15.16 -7.30 4.86
CA GLN A 48 -16.30 -8.11 5.28
C GLN A 48 -17.64 -7.38 5.10
N VAL A 49 -17.75 -6.14 5.60
CA VAL A 49 -18.99 -5.35 5.49
C VAL A 49 -19.35 -5.10 4.03
N LEU A 50 -18.37 -4.72 3.20
CA LEU A 50 -18.60 -4.45 1.78
C LEU A 50 -19.08 -5.71 1.04
N THR A 51 -18.46 -6.87 1.29
CA THR A 51 -18.88 -8.15 0.70
C THR A 51 -20.29 -8.53 1.13
N GLN A 52 -20.65 -8.34 2.40
CA GLN A 52 -22.00 -8.61 2.88
C GLN A 52 -23.06 -7.73 2.21
N GLN A 53 -22.76 -6.43 2.02
CA GLN A 53 -23.66 -5.51 1.32
C GLN A 53 -23.83 -5.89 -0.15
N LEU A 54 -22.74 -6.23 -0.85
CA LEU A 54 -22.79 -6.71 -2.23
C LEU A 54 -23.62 -7.98 -2.38
N ILE A 55 -23.44 -8.96 -1.48
CA ILE A 55 -24.19 -10.23 -1.51
C ILE A 55 -25.67 -10.01 -1.19
N SER A 56 -26.00 -9.06 -0.30
CA SER A 56 -27.38 -8.79 0.08
C SER A 56 -28.24 -8.21 -1.04
N GLY A 57 -27.62 -7.66 -2.09
CA GLY A 57 -28.32 -7.01 -3.21
C GLY A 57 -29.17 -5.81 -2.80
N SER A 58 -28.97 -5.27 -1.59
CA SER A 58 -29.75 -4.14 -1.05
C SER A 58 -29.18 -2.78 -1.43
N LEU A 59 -28.07 -2.76 -2.17
CA LEU A 59 -27.42 -1.54 -2.60
C LEU A 59 -28.12 -0.97 -3.83
N THR A 60 -28.18 0.35 -3.92
CA THR A 60 -28.56 0.99 -5.17
C THR A 60 -27.46 0.78 -6.20
N THR A 61 -27.81 0.77 -7.48
CA THR A 61 -26.85 0.58 -8.59
C THR A 61 -25.66 1.56 -8.52
N ASP A 62 -25.88 2.79 -8.05
CA ASP A 62 -24.80 3.77 -7.91
C ASP A 62 -23.85 3.44 -6.74
N VAL A 63 -24.38 2.91 -5.64
CA VAL A 63 -23.56 2.50 -4.49
C VAL A 63 -22.77 1.22 -4.82
N GLU A 64 -23.37 0.27 -5.54
CA GLU A 64 -22.65 -0.91 -6.04
C GLU A 64 -21.47 -0.52 -6.93
N ARG A 65 -21.67 0.41 -7.87
CA ARG A 65 -20.61 0.88 -8.78
C ARG A 65 -19.46 1.52 -8.01
N VAL A 66 -19.75 2.35 -7.01
CA VAL A 66 -18.73 2.97 -6.16
C VAL A 66 -17.92 1.92 -5.37
N ILE A 67 -18.61 0.93 -4.78
CA ILE A 67 -17.95 -0.13 -4.01
C ILE A 67 -17.11 -1.05 -4.89
N GLN A 68 -17.56 -1.35 -6.11
CA GLN A 68 -16.80 -2.18 -7.06
C GLN A 68 -15.54 -1.49 -7.59
N ASN A 69 -15.52 -0.15 -7.63
CA ASN A 69 -14.35 0.63 -8.05
C ASN A 69 -13.34 0.87 -6.91
N LEU A 70 -13.78 0.82 -5.65
CA LEU A 70 -12.95 1.04 -4.46
C LEU A 70 -11.72 0.11 -4.37
N PRO A 71 -11.79 -1.20 -4.70
CA PRO A 71 -10.61 -2.06 -4.79
C PRO A 71 -9.56 -1.55 -5.77
N GLY A 72 -9.96 -1.00 -6.92
CA GLY A 72 -9.05 -0.45 -7.93
C GLY A 72 -8.29 0.78 -7.41
N GLU A 73 -9.02 1.72 -6.79
CA GLU A 73 -8.43 2.90 -6.15
C GLU A 73 -7.45 2.53 -5.03
N ARG A 74 -7.76 1.48 -4.24
CA ARG A 74 -6.86 0.98 -3.20
C ARG A 74 -5.61 0.30 -3.77
N VAL A 75 -5.75 -0.49 -4.84
CA VAL A 75 -4.59 -1.07 -5.54
C VAL A 75 -3.72 0.02 -6.14
N SER A 76 -4.30 1.07 -6.72
CA SER A 76 -3.57 2.25 -7.18
C SER A 76 -2.81 2.93 -6.05
N PHE A 77 -3.46 3.13 -4.89
CA PHE A 77 -2.81 3.68 -3.70
C PHE A 77 -1.60 2.83 -3.26
N TYR A 78 -1.75 1.49 -3.14
CA TYR A 78 -0.62 0.62 -2.81
C TYR A 78 0.45 0.61 -3.90
N ALA A 79 0.06 0.68 -5.18
CA ALA A 79 1.02 0.79 -6.28
C ALA A 79 1.82 2.09 -6.21
N ASP A 80 1.25 3.18 -5.70
CA ASP A 80 1.97 4.43 -5.45
C ASP A 80 2.97 4.27 -4.30
N THR A 81 2.65 3.46 -3.28
CA THR A 81 3.64 3.09 -2.24
C THR A 81 4.81 2.29 -2.80
N LEU A 82 4.55 1.41 -3.79
CA LEU A 82 5.61 0.65 -4.48
C LEU A 82 6.51 1.54 -5.33
N LYS A 83 5.99 2.67 -5.82
CA LYS A 83 6.74 3.68 -6.60
C LYS A 83 7.40 4.75 -5.73
N MET A 84 7.31 4.65 -4.41
CA MET A 84 7.92 5.65 -3.55
C MET A 84 9.44 5.71 -3.77
N PRO A 85 10.03 6.91 -3.79
CA PRO A 85 11.45 7.05 -3.96
C PRO A 85 12.21 6.27 -2.88
N ARG A 86 13.17 5.46 -3.32
CA ARG A 86 14.09 4.73 -2.44
C ARG A 86 15.45 5.40 -2.37
N TRP A 87 15.73 6.31 -3.29
CA TRP A 87 16.97 7.06 -3.32
C TRP A 87 16.74 8.53 -3.63
N LEU A 88 17.63 9.37 -3.07
CA LEU A 88 17.73 10.79 -3.36
C LEU A 88 19.05 11.08 -4.06
N ARG A 89 18.99 11.73 -5.22
CA ARG A 89 20.16 12.21 -5.95
C ARG A 89 20.54 13.59 -5.43
N THR A 90 21.76 13.69 -4.92
CA THR A 90 22.39 14.91 -4.40
C THR A 90 23.62 15.25 -5.23
N ASP A 91 24.19 16.44 -5.00
CA ASP A 91 25.44 16.86 -5.63
C ASP A 91 26.64 15.97 -5.22
N GLU A 92 26.55 15.29 -4.08
CA GLU A 92 27.57 14.38 -3.56
C GLU A 92 27.38 12.91 -4.02
N GLY A 93 26.26 12.61 -4.70
CA GLY A 93 25.92 11.25 -5.14
C GLY A 93 24.51 10.84 -4.77
N VAL A 94 24.25 9.52 -4.77
CA VAL A 94 22.92 8.95 -4.50
C VAL A 94 22.87 8.40 -3.07
N ILE A 95 21.90 8.87 -2.28
CA ILE A 95 21.68 8.47 -0.89
C ILE A 95 20.43 7.58 -0.83
N GLU A 96 20.49 6.48 -0.06
CA GLU A 96 19.34 5.60 0.18
C GLU A 96 18.41 6.19 1.25
N LEU A 97 17.12 6.18 0.96
CA LEU A 97 16.06 6.62 1.85
C LEU A 97 15.58 5.42 2.65
N LEU A 98 15.47 5.55 3.98
CA LEU A 98 14.91 4.49 4.81
C LEU A 98 13.48 4.19 4.36
N ALA A 99 13.29 2.97 3.88
CA ALA A 99 12.01 2.38 3.48
C ALA A 99 11.13 2.03 4.68
#